data_AF-A0A7W8JPS7-F1
#
_entry.id   AF-A0A7W8JPS7-F1
#
_cell.length_a   1.000
_cell.length_b   1.000
_cell.length_c   1.000
_cell.angle_alpha   90.00
_cell.angle_beta   90.00
_cell.angle_gamma   90.00
#
_symmetry.space_group_name_H-M   'P 1'
#
loop_
_entity.id
_entity.type
_entity.pdbx_description
1 polymer ?
#
loop_
_entity_poly.entity_id
_entity_poly.type
_entity_poly.pdbx_seq_one_letter_code
_entity_poly.pdbx_strand_id
1 'polypeptide(L)'
;MTALSCCAAFAAIAVPLVSGVAHSQPELDGHAVLSGPVTAQTLAKNVAAPTAAPPASAEKKREVESIGVLPKAIPAMRSESPSSIALLSDVSTMDLMMPIAEPDLNIASRQSLWTQVGREFGVDPLLLYSIALVESRSLHPGGDVGPTPWLFRVNDHLVVGERHHVQMEMAVASQFNATVQDVGIMQVYYPMHRSAVRDPLSLLDPKTNISVAAKILHDGMHETRDPVLGVGYYHSHTQQLARDYGTAVMTVYQRLKGVYRSGKNGQVVAR
;
A
#
# COMPACT_ATOMS: atom_id res chain seq x y z
N MET A 1 -25.49 43.54 -13.05
CA MET A 1 -26.86 43.07 -12.79
C MET A 1 -26.87 41.58 -13.10
N THR A 2 -26.94 40.65 -12.15
CA THR A 2 -28.09 40.28 -11.28
C THR A 2 -29.30 39.79 -12.11
N ALA A 3 -29.85 38.59 -11.93
CA ALA A 3 -29.60 37.48 -10.98
C ALA A 3 -29.97 36.12 -11.65
N LEU A 4 -30.10 34.94 -11.03
CA LEU A 4 -30.21 34.52 -9.61
C LEU A 4 -29.73 33.06 -9.43
N SER A 5 -29.56 32.64 -8.17
CA SER A 5 -29.35 31.25 -7.71
C SER A 5 -30.65 30.42 -7.68
N CYS A 6 -30.56 29.08 -7.66
CA CYS A 6 -31.51 28.25 -6.90
C CYS A 6 -30.90 26.88 -6.50
N CYS A 7 -31.16 26.44 -5.25
CA CYS A 7 -30.76 25.12 -4.72
C CYS A 7 -31.98 24.40 -4.12
N ALA A 8 -32.16 23.11 -4.40
CA ALA A 8 -33.02 22.16 -3.67
C ALA A 8 -32.83 20.73 -4.23
N ALA A 9 -33.15 19.62 -3.55
CA ALA A 9 -33.17 19.32 -2.10
C ALA A 9 -33.30 17.77 -1.96
N PHE A 10 -32.90 17.20 -0.82
CA PHE A 10 -33.16 15.77 -0.53
C PHE A 10 -34.63 15.53 -0.16
N ALA A 11 -35.15 14.35 -0.50
CA ALA A 11 -36.39 13.80 0.06
C ALA A 11 -36.21 12.30 0.33
N ALA A 12 -36.45 11.87 1.57
CA ALA A 12 -36.49 10.47 1.97
C ALA A 12 -37.95 10.02 2.16
N ILE A 13 -38.24 8.75 1.89
CA ILE A 13 -39.59 8.18 2.05
C ILE A 13 -39.59 7.24 3.26
N ALA A 14 -40.59 7.40 4.14
CA ALA A 14 -40.86 6.54 5.27
C ALA A 14 -42.26 5.91 5.16
N VAL A 15 -42.42 4.69 5.68
CA VAL A 15 -43.68 3.92 5.72
C VAL A 15 -43.80 3.28 7.12
N PRO A 16 -44.99 3.22 7.76
CA PRO A 16 -45.10 3.13 9.22
C PRO A 16 -45.29 1.71 9.80
N LEU A 17 -45.46 1.63 11.13
CA LEU A 17 -45.35 0.45 12.00
C LEU A 17 -46.63 0.15 12.81
N VAL A 18 -47.01 -1.13 12.94
CA VAL A 18 -48.16 -1.68 13.72
C VAL A 18 -47.88 -3.16 14.10
N SER A 19 -48.54 -3.83 15.07
CA SER A 19 -48.40 -3.69 16.54
C SER A 19 -49.13 -4.84 17.29
N GLY A 20 -48.43 -5.57 18.17
CA GLY A 20 -48.96 -6.62 19.09
C GLY A 20 -47.80 -7.46 19.69
N VAL A 21 -47.64 -7.80 20.98
CA VAL A 21 -48.53 -8.21 22.09
C VAL A 21 -49.00 -9.68 21.94
N ALA A 22 -48.74 -10.65 22.84
CA ALA A 22 -47.87 -10.79 24.04
C ALA A 22 -47.66 -12.34 24.33
N HIS A 23 -47.27 -12.94 25.47
CA HIS A 23 -47.05 -12.55 26.89
C HIS A 23 -46.25 -13.66 27.67
N SER A 24 -45.98 -13.44 28.97
CA SER A 24 -45.72 -14.44 30.06
C SER A 24 -44.38 -15.24 30.16
N GLN A 25 -43.90 -15.38 31.41
CA GLN A 25 -43.06 -16.48 31.96
C GLN A 25 -43.95 -17.37 32.89
N PRO A 26 -43.51 -18.53 33.48
CA PRO A 26 -42.47 -18.69 34.55
C PRO A 26 -41.33 -19.67 34.13
N GLU A 27 -40.26 -20.07 34.86
CA GLU A 27 -39.72 -20.05 36.26
C GLU A 27 -39.47 -21.49 36.80
N LEU A 28 -38.43 -21.66 37.66
CA LEU A 28 -37.93 -22.89 38.32
C LEU A 28 -37.20 -23.90 37.39
N ASP A 29 -36.20 -24.71 37.78
CA ASP A 29 -35.30 -24.80 38.97
C ASP A 29 -34.01 -25.59 38.54
N GLY A 30 -32.97 -25.93 39.33
CA GLY A 30 -32.62 -25.65 40.74
C GLY A 30 -31.99 -26.86 41.49
N HIS A 31 -30.67 -26.87 41.78
CA HIS A 31 -30.01 -27.79 42.75
C HIS A 31 -28.57 -27.32 43.14
N ALA A 32 -28.03 -27.84 44.26
CA ALA A 32 -26.75 -27.41 44.89
C ALA A 32 -25.54 -28.32 44.49
N VAL A 33 -24.30 -28.19 44.99
CA VAL A 33 -23.84 -28.39 46.40
C VAL A 33 -22.45 -27.76 46.70
N LEU A 34 -22.37 -27.08 47.85
CA LEU A 34 -21.26 -26.82 48.80
C LEU A 34 -19.77 -27.05 48.41
N SER A 35 -18.94 -26.03 48.70
CA SER A 35 -17.68 -26.14 49.50
C SER A 35 -17.16 -24.76 49.96
N GLY A 36 -16.36 -24.72 51.03
CA GLY A 36 -15.72 -23.53 51.63
C GLY A 36 -14.69 -23.96 52.71
N PRO A 37 -14.27 -23.13 53.70
CA PRO A 37 -14.69 -21.74 54.00
C PRO A 37 -13.53 -20.80 54.46
N VAL A 38 -13.87 -19.63 55.05
CA VAL A 38 -13.06 -18.70 55.92
C VAL A 38 -11.84 -17.96 55.30
N THR A 39 -11.44 -16.72 55.69
CA THR A 39 -11.84 -15.80 56.79
C THR A 39 -11.62 -14.31 56.43
N ALA A 40 -12.39 -13.38 57.06
CA ALA A 40 -11.97 -12.02 57.55
C ALA A 40 -11.44 -10.95 56.55
N GLN A 41 -11.49 -9.62 56.78
CA GLN A 41 -12.19 -8.62 57.65
C GLN A 41 -11.77 -7.21 57.10
N THR A 42 -12.36 -6.02 57.32
CA THR A 42 -13.63 -5.48 57.91
C THR A 42 -13.71 -3.96 57.55
N LEU A 43 -14.83 -3.28 57.85
CA LEU A 43 -15.15 -1.83 57.70
C LEU A 43 -15.62 -1.32 56.31
N ALA A 44 -16.37 -0.21 56.24
CA ALA A 44 -17.79 0.00 56.63
C ALA A 44 -18.22 1.49 56.46
N LYS A 45 -19.44 1.73 55.92
CA LYS A 45 -20.19 3.02 55.92
C LYS A 45 -19.58 4.15 55.02
N ASN A 46 -20.32 5.08 54.41
CA ASN A 46 -21.79 5.29 54.36
C ASN A 46 -22.24 6.21 53.18
N VAL A 47 -23.52 6.08 52.78
CA VAL A 47 -24.43 7.15 52.27
C VAL A 47 -24.33 7.68 50.81
N ALA A 48 -25.52 7.97 50.27
CA ALA A 48 -25.90 8.79 49.09
C ALA A 48 -25.82 8.19 47.66
N ALA A 49 -27.01 8.11 47.04
CA ALA A 49 -27.25 8.18 45.58
C ALA A 49 -28.07 9.47 45.31
N PRO A 50 -28.23 9.96 44.06
CA PRO A 50 -29.18 9.31 43.13
C PRO A 50 -28.87 9.40 41.60
N THR A 51 -29.62 8.60 40.83
CA THR A 51 -30.04 8.81 39.42
C THR A 51 -29.04 9.22 38.32
N ALA A 52 -28.79 8.29 37.38
CA ALA A 52 -28.83 8.53 35.92
C ALA A 52 -29.05 7.19 35.17
N ALA A 53 -29.62 7.22 33.95
CA ALA A 53 -29.86 6.06 33.09
C ALA A 53 -28.86 5.98 31.92
N PRO A 54 -28.65 4.81 31.27
CA PRO A 54 -27.53 4.60 30.35
C PRO A 54 -27.84 4.90 28.87
N PRO A 55 -26.88 5.43 28.09
CA PRO A 55 -26.78 5.21 26.65
C PRO A 55 -26.06 3.87 26.39
N ALA A 56 -26.68 2.90 25.70
CA ALA A 56 -26.90 2.85 24.25
C ALA A 56 -25.64 2.39 23.47
N SER A 57 -25.65 1.13 23.05
CA SER A 57 -24.58 0.49 22.29
C SER A 57 -24.43 1.11 20.90
N ALA A 58 -23.26 1.68 20.60
CA ALA A 58 -22.93 2.13 19.25
C ALA A 58 -22.39 0.96 18.41
N GLU A 59 -23.08 0.59 17.33
CA GLU A 59 -22.55 -0.38 16.36
C GLU A 59 -21.30 0.20 15.67
N LYS A 60 -20.14 -0.42 15.88
CA LYS A 60 -18.89 0.01 15.24
C LYS A 60 -18.91 -0.35 13.76
N LYS A 61 -19.35 0.60 12.93
CA LYS A 61 -19.24 0.60 11.47
C LYS A 61 -17.82 0.15 11.07
N ARG A 62 -17.71 -0.91 10.24
CA ARG A 62 -16.40 -1.41 9.80
C ARG A 62 -15.71 -0.39 8.90
N GLU A 63 -14.62 0.14 9.41
CA GLU A 63 -13.65 0.94 8.69
C GLU A 63 -12.78 0.01 7.82
N VAL A 64 -12.47 0.42 6.60
CA VAL A 64 -11.60 -0.34 5.70
C VAL A 64 -10.16 0.02 6.05
N GLU A 65 -9.44 -0.89 6.69
CA GLU A 65 -8.03 -0.66 7.06
C GLU A 65 -7.19 -0.36 5.82
N SER A 66 -6.50 0.77 5.84
CA SER A 66 -5.55 1.15 4.80
C SER A 66 -4.32 0.23 4.85
N ILE A 67 -3.96 -0.35 3.72
CA ILE A 67 -2.75 -1.18 3.59
C ILE A 67 -1.54 -0.24 3.65
N GLY A 68 -0.94 -0.11 4.83
CA GLY A 68 0.17 0.81 5.08
C GLY A 68 1.45 0.41 4.34
N VAL A 69 1.88 1.23 3.40
CA VAL A 69 3.26 1.23 2.85
C VAL A 69 4.18 1.88 3.88
N LEU A 70 5.35 1.27 4.13
CA LEU A 70 6.31 1.73 5.14
C LEU A 70 6.88 3.13 4.82
N PRO A 71 6.97 4.05 5.79
CA PRO A 71 7.53 5.38 5.57
C PRO A 71 9.04 5.31 5.31
N LYS A 72 9.49 5.89 4.19
CA LYS A 72 10.87 5.82 3.71
C LYS A 72 11.77 6.86 4.38
N ALA A 73 12.90 6.42 4.94
CA ALA A 73 13.84 7.31 5.64
C ALA A 73 14.86 7.94 4.70
N ILE A 74 14.87 9.28 4.67
CA ILE A 74 15.69 10.14 3.81
C ILE A 74 17.19 9.86 4.00
N PRO A 75 17.93 9.44 2.95
CA PRO A 75 19.38 9.28 3.00
C PRO A 75 20.13 10.61 3.07
N ALA A 76 21.33 10.61 3.65
CA ALA A 76 22.24 11.75 3.62
C ALA A 76 22.92 11.88 2.24
N MET A 77 23.07 13.12 1.74
CA MET A 77 23.63 13.40 0.41
C MET A 77 25.04 12.84 0.20
N ARG A 78 25.25 12.19 -0.95
CA ARG A 78 26.55 12.11 -1.64
C ARG A 78 26.39 12.68 -3.05
N SER A 79 27.42 13.35 -3.55
CA SER A 79 27.47 13.87 -4.92
C SER A 79 28.08 12.84 -5.86
N GLU A 80 27.33 12.39 -6.86
CA GLU A 80 27.84 11.50 -7.91
C GLU A 80 28.37 12.28 -9.13
N SER A 81 29.28 11.67 -9.88
CA SER A 81 29.95 12.27 -11.04
C SER A 81 29.13 12.13 -12.33
N PRO A 82 29.06 13.17 -13.19
CA PRO A 82 28.19 13.19 -14.37
C PRO A 82 28.76 12.38 -15.55
N SER A 83 28.63 11.06 -15.52
CA SER A 83 29.13 10.18 -16.59
C SER A 83 28.28 8.92 -16.81
N SER A 84 27.00 9.11 -17.18
CA SER A 84 26.13 8.17 -17.93
C SER A 84 24.68 8.67 -18.10
N ILE A 85 24.26 9.72 -17.39
CA ILE A 85 22.88 10.22 -17.42
C ILE A 85 22.62 11.01 -18.71
N ALA A 86 22.16 10.31 -19.75
CA ALA A 86 21.62 10.87 -20.99
C ALA A 86 20.32 10.11 -21.37
N LEU A 87 19.41 9.99 -20.41
CA LEU A 87 18.10 9.35 -20.54
C LEU A 87 17.05 10.22 -19.84
N LEU A 88 15.85 10.33 -20.42
CA LEU A 88 14.62 10.89 -19.82
C LEU A 88 14.57 12.42 -19.54
N SER A 89 15.34 13.24 -20.26
CA SER A 89 15.28 14.72 -20.13
C SER A 89 14.10 15.40 -20.82
N ASP A 90 13.42 14.72 -21.74
CA ASP A 90 12.67 15.37 -22.84
C ASP A 90 11.14 15.13 -22.81
N VAL A 91 10.62 14.41 -21.81
CA VAL A 91 9.17 14.12 -21.70
C VAL A 91 8.37 15.40 -21.47
N SER A 92 7.40 15.64 -22.34
CA SER A 92 6.52 16.81 -22.36
C SER A 92 5.14 16.49 -21.77
N THR A 93 4.42 17.52 -21.32
CA THR A 93 3.02 17.40 -20.90
C THR A 93 2.11 16.86 -22.02
N MET A 94 2.52 16.97 -23.30
CA MET A 94 1.83 16.32 -24.43
C MET A 94 2.08 14.82 -24.54
N ASP A 95 3.21 14.29 -24.07
CA ASP A 95 3.46 12.84 -24.05
C ASP A 95 2.55 12.12 -23.05
N LEU A 96 2.08 12.83 -22.01
CA LEU A 96 1.08 12.33 -21.07
C LEU A 96 -0.30 12.08 -21.73
N MET A 97 -0.55 12.70 -22.88
CA MET A 97 -1.73 12.47 -23.72
C MET A 97 -1.51 11.36 -24.76
N MET A 98 -0.28 10.88 -24.95
CA MET A 98 -0.06 9.63 -25.68
C MET A 98 -0.49 8.43 -24.81
N PRO A 99 -0.97 7.34 -25.44
CA PRO A 99 -1.24 6.12 -24.69
C PRO A 99 0.07 5.52 -24.20
N ILE A 100 0.38 5.69 -22.90
CA ILE A 100 1.30 4.78 -22.18
C ILE A 100 0.89 3.36 -22.55
N ALA A 101 1.76 2.67 -23.28
CA ALA A 101 1.52 1.33 -23.76
C ALA A 101 1.58 0.37 -22.57
N GLU A 102 0.43 -0.11 -22.12
CA GLU A 102 0.33 -0.89 -20.89
C GLU A 102 1.10 -2.20 -21.05
N PRO A 103 2.24 -2.37 -20.33
CA PRO A 103 3.16 -3.44 -20.63
C PRO A 103 2.71 -4.74 -19.98
N ASP A 104 3.24 -5.86 -20.46
CA ASP A 104 3.02 -7.16 -19.83
C ASP A 104 3.67 -7.19 -18.42
N LEU A 105 2.86 -6.91 -17.40
CA LEU A 105 3.23 -6.97 -15.98
C LEU A 105 2.99 -8.37 -15.38
N ASN A 106 2.58 -9.38 -16.17
CA ASN A 106 2.40 -10.73 -15.66
C ASN A 106 3.76 -11.40 -15.47
N ILE A 107 4.23 -11.48 -14.22
CA ILE A 107 5.52 -12.09 -13.86
C ILE A 107 5.67 -13.58 -14.28
N ALA A 108 4.59 -14.29 -14.60
CA ALA A 108 4.67 -15.64 -15.17
C ALA A 108 5.05 -15.66 -16.67
N SER A 109 4.86 -14.54 -17.39
CA SER A 109 5.23 -14.39 -18.79
C SER A 109 6.74 -14.20 -18.96
N ARG A 110 7.33 -14.93 -19.92
CA ARG A 110 8.76 -14.81 -20.30
C ARG A 110 9.09 -13.53 -21.06
N GLN A 111 8.06 -12.84 -21.56
CA GLN A 111 8.18 -11.57 -22.29
C GLN A 111 7.77 -10.36 -21.42
N SER A 112 7.34 -10.60 -20.17
CA SER A 112 6.98 -9.55 -19.23
C SER A 112 8.07 -8.51 -19.05
N LEU A 113 7.65 -7.28 -18.74
CA LEU A 113 8.53 -6.15 -18.49
C LEU A 113 9.55 -6.43 -17.39
N TRP A 114 9.15 -7.15 -16.33
CA TRP A 114 10.04 -7.68 -15.29
C TRP A 114 11.20 -8.49 -15.87
N THR A 115 10.91 -9.34 -16.86
CA THR A 115 11.92 -10.17 -17.53
C THR A 115 12.74 -9.37 -18.55
N GLN A 116 12.20 -8.29 -19.12
CA GLN A 116 12.94 -7.37 -19.98
C GLN A 116 13.97 -6.56 -19.18
N VAL A 117 13.51 -5.78 -18.20
CA VAL A 117 14.34 -4.90 -17.37
C VAL A 117 15.29 -5.71 -16.50
N GLY A 118 14.87 -6.86 -15.95
CA GLY A 118 15.75 -7.74 -15.18
C GLY A 118 16.97 -8.21 -15.99
N ARG A 119 16.80 -8.52 -17.27
CA ARG A 119 17.95 -8.85 -18.15
C ARG A 119 18.82 -7.63 -18.46
N GLU A 120 18.22 -6.46 -18.64
CA GLU A 120 18.92 -5.21 -18.96
C GLU A 120 19.84 -4.74 -17.82
N PHE A 121 19.37 -4.82 -16.57
CA PHE A 121 20.12 -4.40 -15.37
C PHE A 121 20.75 -5.56 -14.58
N GLY A 122 20.74 -6.80 -15.10
CA GLY A 122 21.34 -7.96 -14.44
C GLY A 122 20.65 -8.42 -13.15
N VAL A 123 19.38 -8.02 -12.93
CA VAL A 123 18.58 -8.32 -11.73
C VAL A 123 17.62 -9.48 -11.99
N ASP A 124 17.42 -10.37 -11.01
CA ASP A 124 16.39 -11.42 -11.09
C ASP A 124 14.98 -10.78 -11.23
N PRO A 125 14.20 -11.10 -12.28
CA PRO A 125 12.84 -10.59 -12.46
C PRO A 125 11.91 -10.86 -11.26
N LEU A 126 12.10 -11.96 -10.53
CA LEU A 126 11.35 -12.26 -9.31
C LEU A 126 11.76 -11.35 -8.15
N LEU A 127 12.98 -10.82 -8.12
CA LEU A 127 13.43 -9.86 -7.11
C LEU A 127 12.85 -8.46 -7.38
N LEU A 128 12.81 -8.02 -8.63
CA LEU A 128 12.09 -6.79 -9.02
C LEU A 128 10.61 -6.87 -8.65
N TYR A 129 9.94 -7.98 -8.99
CA TYR A 129 8.54 -8.21 -8.60
C TYR A 129 8.34 -8.33 -7.08
N SER A 130 9.37 -8.75 -6.32
CA SER A 130 9.31 -8.78 -4.85
C SER A 130 9.34 -7.38 -4.24
N ILE A 131 10.11 -6.45 -4.81
CA ILE A 131 10.05 -5.02 -4.43
C ILE A 131 8.67 -4.46 -4.77
N ALA A 132 8.16 -4.69 -5.99
CA ALA A 132 6.84 -4.22 -6.39
C ALA A 132 5.73 -4.69 -5.41
N LEU A 133 5.79 -5.93 -4.92
CA LEU A 133 4.86 -6.47 -3.91
C LEU A 133 5.06 -5.93 -2.47
N VAL A 134 6.21 -5.33 -2.15
CA VAL A 134 6.42 -4.61 -0.88
C VAL A 134 5.94 -3.16 -0.99
N GLU A 135 6.11 -2.54 -2.17
CA GLU A 135 5.88 -1.10 -2.39
C GLU A 135 4.44 -0.76 -2.85
N SER A 136 3.80 -1.59 -3.69
CA SER A 136 2.54 -1.23 -4.39
C SER A 136 1.48 -2.34 -4.44
N ARG A 137 1.59 -3.37 -3.59
CA ARG A 137 0.63 -4.49 -3.55
C ARG A 137 -0.80 -4.04 -3.28
N SER A 138 -1.68 -4.34 -4.23
CA SER A 138 -3.13 -4.11 -4.18
C SER A 138 -3.91 -5.42 -4.33
N LEU A 139 -5.24 -5.34 -4.17
CA LEU A 139 -6.21 -6.38 -4.52
C LEU A 139 -6.94 -5.92 -5.78
N HIS A 140 -6.84 -6.68 -6.87
CA HIS A 140 -7.50 -6.36 -8.13
C HIS A 140 -8.96 -6.86 -8.12
N PRO A 141 -9.86 -6.29 -8.96
CA PRO A 141 -11.28 -6.66 -8.96
C PRO A 141 -11.60 -8.15 -9.21
N GLY A 142 -10.67 -8.90 -9.82
CA GLY A 142 -10.78 -10.36 -10.01
C GLY A 142 -10.46 -11.21 -8.76
N GLY A 143 -10.00 -10.59 -7.67
CA GLY A 143 -9.54 -11.27 -6.45
C GLY A 143 -8.04 -11.56 -6.42
N ASP A 144 -7.33 -11.36 -7.53
CA ASP A 144 -5.87 -11.49 -7.60
C ASP A 144 -5.14 -10.39 -6.82
N VAL A 145 -3.99 -10.74 -6.25
CA VAL A 145 -3.13 -9.82 -5.49
C VAL A 145 -1.83 -9.58 -6.26
N GLY A 146 -1.60 -8.33 -6.65
CA GLY A 146 -0.47 -7.92 -7.48
C GLY A 146 -0.04 -6.47 -7.22
N PRO A 147 1.10 -6.03 -7.76
CA PRO A 147 1.53 -4.64 -7.67
C PRO A 147 0.73 -3.75 -8.62
N THR A 148 0.24 -2.60 -8.14
CA THR A 148 -0.47 -1.61 -8.98
C THR A 148 0.47 -0.50 -9.45
N PRO A 149 0.42 -0.06 -10.73
CA PRO A 149 1.21 1.09 -11.18
C PRO A 149 0.58 2.44 -10.85
N TRP A 150 -0.72 2.48 -10.61
CA TRP A 150 -1.49 3.72 -10.48
C TRP A 150 -1.56 4.17 -9.00
N LEU A 151 -0.43 4.66 -8.49
CA LEU A 151 -0.30 5.29 -7.17
C LEU A 151 0.87 6.30 -7.09
N PHE A 152 0.77 7.25 -6.16
CA PHE A 152 1.90 8.08 -5.72
C PHE A 152 1.68 8.65 -4.31
N ARG A 153 2.76 9.06 -3.65
CA ARG A 153 2.72 9.78 -2.37
C ARG A 153 2.98 11.27 -2.59
N VAL A 154 2.14 12.11 -1.99
CA VAL A 154 2.28 13.57 -1.98
C VAL A 154 1.91 14.13 -0.60
N ASN A 155 2.81 14.95 -0.03
CA ASN A 155 2.65 15.52 1.32
C ASN A 155 2.31 14.41 2.36
N ASP A 156 3.05 13.31 2.33
CA ASP A 156 2.88 12.05 3.07
C ASP A 156 1.62 11.22 2.79
N HIS A 157 0.58 11.82 2.18
CA HIS A 157 -0.64 11.13 1.77
C HIS A 157 -0.44 10.24 0.53
N LEU A 158 -1.03 9.04 0.55
CA LEU A 158 -1.04 8.11 -0.56
C LEU A 158 -2.29 8.34 -1.45
N VAL A 159 -2.07 8.63 -2.73
CA VAL A 159 -3.09 8.66 -3.78
C VAL A 159 -3.00 7.35 -4.57
N VAL A 160 -4.14 6.68 -4.77
CA VAL A 160 -4.25 5.40 -5.50
C VAL A 160 -5.62 5.30 -6.15
N GLY A 161 -5.69 4.69 -7.34
CA GLY A 161 -6.96 4.48 -8.04
C GLY A 161 -6.76 4.15 -9.51
N GLU A 162 -7.74 4.49 -10.35
CA GLU A 162 -7.61 4.32 -11.79
C GLU A 162 -6.60 5.29 -12.40
N ARG A 163 -5.90 4.83 -13.45
CA ARG A 163 -4.88 5.56 -14.21
C ARG A 163 -5.17 7.05 -14.39
N HIS A 164 -6.35 7.39 -14.93
CA HIS A 164 -6.74 8.77 -15.24
C HIS A 164 -6.89 9.65 -13.99
N HIS A 165 -7.43 9.10 -12.89
CA HIS A 165 -7.51 9.83 -11.62
C HIS A 165 -6.11 10.12 -11.08
N VAL A 166 -5.23 9.12 -11.07
CA VAL A 166 -3.86 9.25 -10.55
C VAL A 166 -3.02 10.23 -11.38
N GLN A 167 -3.15 10.21 -12.72
CA GLN A 167 -2.53 11.20 -13.59
C GLN A 167 -3.08 12.62 -13.33
N MET A 168 -4.39 12.78 -13.10
CA MET A 168 -5.02 14.07 -12.82
C MET A 168 -4.58 14.65 -11.47
N GLU A 169 -4.61 13.86 -10.39
CA GLU A 169 -4.16 14.29 -9.06
C GLU A 169 -2.68 14.66 -9.06
N MET A 170 -1.84 13.95 -9.83
CA MET A 170 -0.41 14.31 -9.92
C MET A 170 -0.19 15.58 -10.75
N ALA A 171 -0.98 15.83 -11.80
CA ALA A 171 -0.95 17.10 -12.53
C ALA A 171 -1.39 18.27 -11.62
N VAL A 172 -2.42 18.08 -10.79
CA VAL A 172 -2.86 19.05 -9.77
C VAL A 172 -1.74 19.28 -8.72
N ALA A 173 -1.14 18.21 -8.19
CA ALA A 173 -0.02 18.29 -7.25
C ALA A 173 1.16 19.08 -7.83
N SER A 174 1.50 18.84 -9.10
CA SER A 174 2.56 19.57 -9.82
C SER A 174 2.21 21.06 -9.99
N GLN A 175 0.97 21.36 -10.40
CA GLN A 175 0.47 22.73 -10.59
C GLN A 175 0.45 23.56 -9.29
N PHE A 176 0.28 22.93 -8.13
CA PHE A 176 0.33 23.58 -6.82
C PHE A 176 1.68 23.40 -6.08
N ASN A 177 2.73 22.94 -6.77
CA ASN A 177 4.08 22.71 -6.21
C ASN A 177 4.11 21.81 -4.96
N ALA A 178 3.18 20.85 -4.85
CA ALA A 178 3.10 19.93 -3.73
C ALA A 178 4.29 18.95 -3.68
N THR A 179 4.59 18.42 -2.50
CA THR A 179 5.78 17.58 -2.28
C THR A 179 5.49 16.14 -2.69
N VAL A 180 5.62 15.84 -3.99
CA VAL A 180 5.64 14.46 -4.51
C VAL A 180 6.90 13.75 -3.99
N GLN A 181 6.70 12.60 -3.34
CA GLN A 181 7.73 11.80 -2.67
C GLN A 181 7.98 10.50 -3.43
N ASP A 182 7.04 9.56 -3.39
CA ASP A 182 7.16 8.22 -3.97
C ASP A 182 6.22 8.08 -5.16
N VAL A 183 6.65 7.45 -6.27
CA VAL A 183 5.81 7.32 -7.47
C VAL A 183 5.80 5.90 -8.04
N GLY A 184 4.63 5.46 -8.50
CA GLY A 184 4.44 4.31 -9.38
C GLY A 184 4.68 2.95 -8.73
N ILE A 185 4.72 1.92 -9.58
CA ILE A 185 4.68 0.49 -9.20
C ILE A 185 5.82 0.04 -8.27
N MET A 186 6.94 0.76 -8.25
CA MET A 186 8.11 0.48 -7.39
C MET A 186 8.32 1.53 -6.28
N GLN A 187 7.41 2.51 -6.12
CA GLN A 187 7.54 3.65 -5.19
C GLN A 187 8.93 4.31 -5.28
N VAL A 188 9.29 4.74 -6.48
CA VAL A 188 10.56 5.45 -6.74
C VAL A 188 10.53 6.81 -6.04
N TYR A 189 11.53 7.07 -5.19
CA TYR A 189 11.60 8.29 -4.38
C TYR A 189 12.09 9.48 -5.23
N TYR A 190 11.14 10.19 -5.84
CA TYR A 190 11.37 11.27 -6.80
C TYR A 190 12.35 12.35 -6.34
N PRO A 191 12.39 12.82 -5.07
CA PRO A 191 13.30 13.89 -4.66
C PRO A 191 14.80 13.60 -4.87
N MET A 192 15.25 12.34 -4.84
CA MET A 192 16.64 11.98 -5.16
C MET A 192 16.94 11.91 -6.67
N HIS A 193 15.91 11.80 -7.52
CA HIS A 193 16.06 11.53 -8.96
C HIS A 193 15.65 12.69 -9.87
N ARG A 194 15.33 13.87 -9.31
CA ARG A 194 14.92 15.09 -10.05
C ARG A 194 15.91 15.57 -11.13
N SER A 195 17.17 15.14 -11.06
CA SER A 195 18.22 15.43 -12.04
C SER A 195 18.24 14.46 -13.23
N ALA A 196 17.75 13.23 -13.03
CA ALA A 196 17.65 12.19 -14.05
C ALA A 196 16.24 12.06 -14.64
N VAL A 197 15.22 12.49 -13.89
CA VAL A 197 13.81 12.52 -14.29
C VAL A 197 13.26 13.91 -13.97
N ARG A 198 12.92 14.69 -15.01
CA ARG A 198 12.46 16.09 -14.85
C ARG A 198 10.99 16.23 -14.43
N ASP A 199 10.16 15.24 -14.75
CA ASP A 199 8.73 15.24 -14.49
C ASP A 199 8.34 13.95 -13.72
N PRO A 200 7.80 14.04 -12.48
CA PRO A 200 7.38 12.86 -11.75
C PRO A 200 6.25 12.08 -12.44
N LEU A 201 5.47 12.70 -13.34
CA LEU A 201 4.43 11.98 -14.07
C LEU A 201 5.01 10.92 -15.02
N SER A 202 6.27 11.06 -15.46
CA SER A 202 6.95 10.00 -16.23
C SER A 202 7.25 8.74 -15.39
N LEU A 203 7.29 8.84 -14.05
CA LEU A 203 7.38 7.67 -13.17
C LEU A 203 6.04 6.93 -13.02
N LEU A 204 4.94 7.40 -13.61
CA LEU A 204 3.71 6.62 -13.75
C LEU A 204 3.76 5.64 -14.93
N ASP A 205 4.65 5.83 -15.92
CA ASP A 205 4.91 4.79 -16.92
C ASP A 205 5.60 3.59 -16.24
N PRO A 206 5.02 2.37 -16.27
CA PRO A 206 5.61 1.22 -15.60
C PRO A 206 6.98 0.85 -16.16
N LYS A 207 7.26 1.09 -17.45
CA LYS A 207 8.59 0.82 -18.03
C LYS A 207 9.63 1.73 -17.41
N THR A 208 9.42 3.04 -17.46
CA THR A 208 10.30 4.04 -16.86
C THR A 208 10.48 3.80 -15.35
N ASN A 209 9.39 3.53 -14.62
CA ASN A 209 9.43 3.27 -13.18
C ASN A 209 10.27 2.02 -12.84
N ILE A 210 10.04 0.89 -13.53
CA ILE A 210 10.75 -0.37 -13.25
C ILE A 210 12.21 -0.30 -13.70
N SER A 211 12.54 0.40 -14.80
CA SER A 211 13.94 0.63 -15.22
C SER A 211 14.71 1.49 -14.22
N VAL A 212 14.13 2.59 -13.72
CA VAL A 212 14.77 3.42 -12.68
C VAL A 212 14.95 2.62 -11.38
N ALA A 213 13.93 1.87 -10.95
CA ALA A 213 14.01 1.04 -9.76
C ALA A 213 15.06 -0.09 -9.88
N ALA A 214 15.17 -0.71 -11.06
CA ALA A 214 16.17 -1.75 -11.32
C ALA A 214 17.61 -1.21 -11.25
N LYS A 215 17.85 0.04 -11.71
CA LYS A 215 19.15 0.70 -11.54
C LYS A 215 19.49 0.94 -10.06
N ILE A 216 18.56 1.49 -9.29
CA ILE A 216 18.73 1.75 -7.85
C ILE A 216 19.05 0.45 -7.10
N LEU A 217 18.29 -0.62 -7.37
CA LEU A 217 18.53 -1.93 -6.77
C LEU A 217 19.87 -2.54 -7.20
N HIS A 218 20.21 -2.47 -8.49
CA HIS A 218 21.49 -2.94 -9.01
C HIS A 218 22.67 -2.29 -8.27
N ASP A 219 22.61 -0.97 -8.07
CA ASP A 219 23.71 -0.23 -7.46
C ASP A 219 23.83 -0.54 -5.95
N GLY A 220 22.70 -0.56 -5.22
CA GLY A 220 22.68 -0.98 -3.82
C GLY A 220 23.19 -2.41 -3.61
N MET A 221 22.89 -3.33 -4.54
CA MET A 221 23.43 -4.69 -4.56
C MET A 221 24.93 -4.77 -4.86
N HIS A 222 25.56 -3.71 -5.40
CA HIS A 222 27.01 -3.64 -5.63
C HIS A 222 27.76 -2.91 -4.51
N GLU A 223 27.10 -2.10 -3.68
CA GLU A 223 27.71 -1.46 -2.51
C GLU A 223 28.17 -2.45 -1.42
N THR A 224 27.61 -3.66 -1.37
CA THR A 224 27.83 -4.61 -0.27
C THR A 224 27.75 -6.08 -0.70
N ARG A 225 28.39 -6.96 0.08
CA ARG A 225 28.31 -8.42 -0.06
C ARG A 225 27.22 -9.07 0.81
N ASP A 226 26.56 -8.29 1.67
CA ASP A 226 25.40 -8.71 2.44
C ASP A 226 24.14 -8.54 1.56
N PRO A 227 23.50 -9.63 1.08
CA PRO A 227 22.39 -9.52 0.14
C PRO A 227 21.13 -8.92 0.77
N VAL A 228 21.00 -8.93 2.10
CA VAL A 228 19.88 -8.27 2.79
C VAL A 228 20.12 -6.76 2.81
N LEU A 229 21.33 -6.30 3.11
CA LEU A 229 21.68 -4.88 3.01
C LEU A 229 21.62 -4.35 1.57
N GLY A 230 22.11 -5.12 0.59
CA GLY A 230 22.16 -4.66 -0.80
C GLY A 230 20.78 -4.42 -1.41
N VAL A 231 19.79 -5.25 -1.05
CA VAL A 231 18.38 -5.00 -1.34
C VAL A 231 17.82 -3.88 -0.44
N GLY A 232 18.27 -3.81 0.82
CA GLY A 232 17.92 -2.77 1.79
C GLY A 232 18.23 -1.33 1.36
N TYR A 233 19.33 -1.12 0.64
CA TYR A 233 19.76 0.19 0.15
C TYR A 233 18.81 0.78 -0.92
N TYR A 234 17.90 -0.01 -1.50
CA TYR A 234 16.77 0.53 -2.27
C TYR A 234 15.85 1.44 -1.43
N HIS A 235 15.75 1.16 -0.13
CA HIS A 235 14.88 1.87 0.81
C HIS A 235 15.63 2.91 1.66
N SER A 236 16.77 2.55 2.26
CA SER A 236 17.61 3.50 3.01
C SER A 236 19.01 2.95 3.25
N HIS A 237 20.02 3.83 3.29
CA HIS A 237 21.37 3.49 3.81
C HIS A 237 21.46 3.45 5.34
N THR A 238 20.37 3.78 6.05
CA THR A 238 20.28 3.60 7.51
C THR A 238 20.27 2.10 7.84
N GLN A 239 21.35 1.58 8.41
CA GLN A 239 21.60 0.13 8.53
C GLN A 239 20.42 -0.70 9.07
N GLN A 240 19.70 -0.22 10.08
CA GLN A 240 18.55 -0.95 10.63
C GLN A 240 17.40 -1.04 9.61
N LEU A 241 16.98 0.11 9.08
CA LEU A 241 15.90 0.20 8.09
C LEU A 241 16.23 -0.54 6.78
N ALA A 242 17.49 -0.51 6.38
CA ALA A 242 18.02 -1.31 5.28
C ALA A 242 17.79 -2.81 5.53
N ARG A 243 18.15 -3.31 6.72
CA ARG A 243 17.97 -4.73 7.09
C ARG A 243 16.52 -5.13 7.18
N ASP A 244 15.67 -4.29 7.77
CA ASP A 244 14.24 -4.58 7.94
C ASP A 244 13.52 -4.66 6.59
N TYR A 245 13.74 -3.67 5.72
CA TYR A 245 13.22 -3.66 4.35
C TYR A 245 13.76 -4.82 3.51
N GLY A 246 15.09 -5.00 3.50
CA GLY A 246 15.74 -6.08 2.76
C GLY A 246 15.26 -7.46 3.21
N THR A 247 14.98 -7.65 4.50
CA THR A 247 14.43 -8.89 5.05
C THR A 247 12.98 -9.11 4.56
N ALA A 248 12.16 -8.06 4.48
CA ALA A 248 10.80 -8.16 3.93
C ALA A 248 10.83 -8.56 2.44
N VAL A 249 11.60 -7.86 1.60
CA VAL A 249 11.73 -8.16 0.16
C VAL A 249 12.31 -9.57 -0.05
N MET A 250 13.36 -9.95 0.66
CA MET A 250 13.95 -11.30 0.55
C MET A 250 12.99 -12.40 1.01
N THR A 251 12.11 -12.12 1.99
CA THR A 251 11.05 -13.06 2.40
C THR A 251 10.03 -13.28 1.28
N VAL A 252 9.62 -12.23 0.57
CA VAL A 252 8.74 -12.34 -0.61
C VAL A 252 9.44 -13.09 -1.74
N TYR A 253 10.69 -12.74 -2.04
CA TYR A 253 11.49 -13.32 -3.11
C TYR A 253 11.69 -14.84 -2.98
N GLN A 254 12.01 -15.34 -1.78
CA GLN A 254 12.17 -16.79 -1.59
C GLN A 254 10.83 -17.54 -1.65
N ARG A 255 9.72 -16.93 -1.20
CA ARG A 255 8.35 -17.51 -1.35
C ARG A 255 7.97 -17.64 -2.83
N LEU A 256 8.15 -16.57 -3.61
CA LEU A 256 7.92 -16.60 -5.06
C LEU A 256 8.80 -17.65 -5.76
N LYS A 257 10.08 -17.73 -5.38
CA LYS A 257 10.98 -18.78 -5.90
C LYS A 257 10.57 -20.20 -5.51
N GLY A 258 9.86 -20.40 -4.41
CA GLY A 258 9.16 -21.67 -4.13
C GLY A 258 8.12 -21.97 -5.20
N VAL A 259 7.13 -21.09 -5.34
CA VAL A 259 5.99 -21.22 -6.29
C VAL A 259 6.49 -21.43 -7.73
N TYR A 260 7.37 -20.56 -8.22
CA TYR A 260 7.87 -20.58 -9.59
C TYR A 260 8.90 -21.68 -9.90
N ARG A 261 9.38 -22.42 -8.89
CA ARG A 261 10.16 -23.67 -9.09
C ARG A 261 9.26 -24.89 -9.09
N SER A 262 8.28 -24.96 -8.16
CA SER A 262 7.28 -26.04 -8.16
C SER A 262 6.51 -26.11 -9.49
N GLY A 263 6.05 -24.96 -10.00
CA GLY A 263 5.35 -24.86 -11.29
C GLY A 263 6.19 -25.19 -12.54
N LYS A 264 7.50 -25.40 -12.40
CA LYS A 264 8.40 -25.87 -13.49
C LYS A 264 8.78 -27.35 -13.36
N ASN A 265 8.57 -27.95 -12.18
CA ASN A 265 9.21 -29.23 -11.81
C ASN A 265 8.25 -30.42 -11.67
N GLY A 266 6.92 -30.23 -11.78
CA GLY A 266 5.99 -31.33 -11.52
C GLY A 266 4.64 -31.25 -12.23
N GLN A 267 4.20 -32.41 -12.71
CA GLN A 267 2.79 -32.74 -12.81
C GLN A 267 2.15 -32.56 -11.44
N VAL A 268 0.98 -31.91 -11.36
CA VAL A 268 0.12 -32.04 -10.17
C VAL A 268 -0.73 -33.28 -10.37
N VAL A 269 -0.32 -34.40 -9.76
CA VAL A 269 -1.21 -35.56 -9.61
C VAL A 269 -2.25 -35.20 -8.57
N ALA A 270 -3.48 -34.94 -9.00
CA ALA A 270 -4.60 -34.67 -8.11
C ALA A 270 -4.94 -35.90 -7.25
N ARG A 271 -5.22 -35.65 -5.98
CA ARG A 271 -5.86 -36.55 -5.01
C ARG A 271 -6.71 -35.71 -4.06
#